data_AF-W2TTR5-F1
#
_entry.id   AF-W2TTR5-F1
#
_cell.length_a   1.000
_cell.length_b   1.000
_cell.length_c   1.000
_cell.angle_alpha   90.00
_cell.angle_beta   90.00
_cell.angle_gamma   90.00
#
_symmetry.space_group_name_H-M   'P 1'
#
loop_
_entity.id
_entity.type
_entity.pdbx_description
1 polymer ?
#
loop_
_entity_poly.entity_id
_entity_poly.type
_entity_poly.pdbx_seq_one_letter_code
_entity_poly.pdbx_strand_id
1 'polypeptide(L)'
;MVLRPIYQCAVPNLLGCVRGLRIGGEIVDLRQTGHGFRPNDPSWLYDYELIRIGCELGCSSLDCKNSGHCSVGWLGNGDVTCDCSRTSYAGSDCTVDNGLILAANSYFTFDMDRFLSRYILSPMKRTQTLQFAFAPSSPSTHHQILATVQFKDERSVTYC
;
A
#
# COMPACT_ATOMS: atom_id res chain seq x y z
N MET A 1 -16.49 -42.16 -19.76
CA MET A 1 -15.67 -40.94 -19.94
C MET A 1 -15.98 -40.01 -18.77
N VAL A 2 -15.08 -39.91 -17.79
CA VAL A 2 -15.30 -39.08 -16.59
C VAL A 2 -14.80 -37.67 -16.92
N LEU A 3 -15.72 -36.71 -17.04
CA LEU A 3 -15.38 -35.30 -17.21
C LEU A 3 -14.80 -34.80 -15.88
N ARG A 4 -13.54 -34.38 -15.88
CA ARG A 4 -12.93 -33.69 -14.75
C ARG A 4 -13.42 -32.23 -14.75
N PRO A 5 -13.92 -31.69 -13.63
CA PRO A 5 -14.32 -30.29 -13.55
C PRO A 5 -13.13 -29.36 -13.80
N ILE A 6 -13.31 -28.37 -14.66
CA ILE A 6 -12.37 -27.26 -14.84
C ILE A 6 -12.73 -26.22 -13.78
N TYR A 7 -11.96 -26.15 -12.70
CA TYR A 7 -12.09 -25.11 -11.70
C TYR A 7 -11.42 -23.83 -12.21
N GLN A 8 -12.18 -22.93 -12.83
CA GLN A 8 -11.74 -21.55 -13.09
C GLN A 8 -11.95 -20.72 -11.81
N CYS A 9 -10.99 -20.77 -10.89
CA CYS A 9 -10.98 -19.88 -9.73
C CYS A 9 -10.49 -18.49 -10.16
N ALA A 10 -11.35 -17.47 -10.06
CA ALA A 10 -10.99 -16.07 -10.26
C ALA A 10 -10.29 -15.43 -9.04
N VAL A 11 -9.86 -16.24 -8.08
CA VAL A 11 -9.16 -15.76 -6.89
C VAL A 11 -7.70 -15.52 -7.28
N PRO A 12 -7.17 -14.29 -7.16
CA PRO A 12 -5.75 -14.03 -7.39
C PRO A 12 -4.89 -14.94 -6.52
N ASN A 13 -3.69 -15.27 -7.00
CA ASN A 13 -2.71 -16.00 -6.19
C ASN A 13 -2.49 -15.24 -4.88
N LEU A 14 -2.67 -15.92 -3.75
CA LEU A 14 -2.39 -15.36 -2.44
C LEU A 14 -0.88 -15.35 -2.22
N LEU A 15 -0.30 -14.15 -2.22
CA LEU A 15 1.12 -13.94 -1.93
C LEU A 15 1.23 -13.25 -0.58
N GLY A 16 1.83 -13.93 0.39
CA GLY A 16 1.95 -13.42 1.74
C GLY A 16 2.11 -14.51 2.79
N CYS A 17 2.11 -14.09 4.05
CA CYS A 17 2.02 -15.02 5.17
C CYS A 17 0.56 -15.26 5.57
N VAL A 18 0.24 -16.52 5.86
CA VAL A 18 -1.06 -16.92 6.40
C VAL A 18 -0.83 -17.60 7.74
N ARG A 19 -1.66 -17.25 8.74
CA ARG A 19 -1.68 -17.92 10.04
C ARG A 19 -3.10 -18.00 10.59
N GLY A 20 -3.34 -18.95 11.48
CA GLY A 20 -4.64 -19.07 12.16
C GLY A 20 -5.77 -19.56 11.28
N LEU A 21 -5.49 -20.42 10.29
CA LEU A 21 -6.54 -21.04 9.48
C LEU A 21 -7.44 -21.89 10.38
N ARG A 22 -8.76 -21.66 10.27
CA ARG A 22 -9.78 -22.40 11.00
C ARG A 22 -10.84 -22.89 10.01
N ILE A 23 -11.21 -24.16 10.11
CA ILE A 23 -12.29 -24.75 9.30
C ILE A 23 -13.38 -25.22 10.27
N GLY A 24 -14.51 -24.52 10.28
CA GLY A 24 -15.53 -24.69 11.32
C GLY A 24 -14.97 -24.35 12.70
N GLY A 25 -14.96 -25.35 13.60
CA GLY A 25 -14.44 -25.22 14.97
C GLY A 25 -12.94 -25.47 15.11
N GLU A 26 -12.32 -26.15 14.15
CA GLU A 26 -10.99 -26.75 14.26
C GLU A 26 -9.89 -25.85 13.70
N ILE A 27 -8.75 -25.80 14.39
CA ILE A 27 -7.54 -25.10 13.92
C ILE A 27 -6.74 -26.04 13.02
N VAL A 28 -6.44 -25.60 11.80
CA VAL A 28 -5.62 -26.34 10.85
C VAL A 28 -4.17 -25.90 11.00
N ASP A 29 -3.28 -26.82 11.39
CA ASP A 29 -1.84 -26.54 11.48
C ASP A 29 -1.21 -26.54 10.08
N LEU A 30 -1.08 -25.34 9.51
CA LEU A 30 -0.48 -25.10 8.19
C LEU A 30 1.02 -25.42 8.11
N ARG A 31 1.71 -25.58 9.24
CA ARG A 31 3.17 -25.85 9.26
C ARG A 31 3.48 -27.30 8.87
N GLN A 32 2.54 -28.20 9.10
CA GLN A 32 2.68 -29.63 8.81
C GLN A 32 2.19 -30.00 7.41
N THR A 33 1.48 -29.09 6.74
CA THR A 33 1.04 -29.23 5.34
C THR A 33 2.07 -28.75 4.31
N GLY A 34 3.23 -28.25 4.75
CA GLY A 34 4.31 -27.73 3.90
C GLY A 34 5.05 -28.77 3.04
N HIS A 35 4.68 -30.04 3.16
CA HIS A 35 4.96 -31.02 2.13
C HIS A 35 3.61 -31.35 1.50
N GLY A 36 3.41 -30.94 0.24
CA GLY A 36 2.33 -31.48 -0.57
C GLY A 36 2.51 -32.99 -0.66
N PHE A 37 1.98 -33.76 0.29
CA PHE A 37 1.97 -35.20 0.23
C PHE A 37 0.86 -35.60 -0.76
N ARG A 38 1.13 -35.36 -2.04
CA ARG A 38 0.54 -36.12 -3.13
C ARG A 38 1.57 -37.20 -3.48
N PRO A 39 1.37 -38.45 -3.04
CA PRO A 39 2.33 -39.53 -3.26
C PRO A 39 2.71 -39.77 -4.74
N ASN A 40 2.00 -39.15 -5.70
CA ASN A 40 2.12 -39.39 -7.14
C ASN A 40 2.34 -38.11 -7.98
N ASP A 41 2.63 -36.95 -7.39
CA ASP A 41 2.77 -35.69 -8.13
C ASP A 41 4.24 -35.22 -8.14
N PRO A 42 5.01 -35.36 -9.24
CA PRO A 42 6.44 -35.06 -9.31
C PRO A 42 6.79 -33.57 -9.15
N SER A 43 5.81 -32.69 -8.95
CA SER A 43 5.99 -31.24 -8.73
C SER A 43 6.52 -30.85 -7.35
N TRP A 44 6.65 -31.81 -6.40
CA TRP A 44 7.15 -31.58 -5.03
C TRP A 44 8.55 -30.96 -4.94
N LEU A 45 9.34 -30.98 -6.03
CA LEU A 45 10.66 -30.37 -6.09
C LEU A 45 10.64 -28.87 -6.46
N TYR A 46 9.52 -28.35 -6.99
CA TYR A 46 9.38 -26.92 -7.34
C TYR A 46 8.51 -26.14 -6.34
N ASP A 47 7.71 -26.82 -5.52
CA ASP A 47 6.80 -26.19 -4.54
C ASP A 47 7.50 -25.70 -3.26
N TYR A 48 8.70 -26.23 -2.96
CA TYR A 48 9.49 -25.83 -1.78
C TYR A 48 9.96 -24.37 -1.84
N GLU A 49 10.02 -23.76 -3.03
CA GLU A 49 10.40 -22.35 -3.18
C GLU A 49 9.25 -21.40 -2.88
N LEU A 50 7.99 -21.86 -3.02
CA LEU A 50 6.79 -21.03 -2.91
C LEU A 50 6.17 -21.04 -1.51
N ILE A 51 6.32 -22.13 -0.75
CA ILE A 51 5.78 -22.25 0.61
C ILE A 51 6.93 -22.42 1.60
N ARG A 52 7.11 -21.42 2.48
CA ARG A 52 8.12 -21.43 3.54
C ARG A 52 7.46 -21.42 4.92
N ILE A 53 8.01 -22.21 5.84
CA ILE A 53 7.59 -22.18 7.25
C ILE A 53 8.16 -20.93 7.90
N GLY A 54 7.30 -20.16 8.55
CA GLY A 54 7.68 -18.90 9.20
C GLY A 54 7.26 -17.67 8.40
N CYS A 55 7.40 -16.49 9.02
CA CYS A 55 7.04 -15.21 8.42
C CYS A 55 8.03 -14.12 8.82
N GLU A 56 9.32 -14.44 8.77
CA GLU A 56 10.39 -13.49 9.08
C GLU A 56 10.81 -12.78 7.79
N LEU A 57 10.14 -11.66 7.51
CA LEU A 57 10.28 -10.89 6.28
C LEU A 57 11.19 -9.68 6.45
N GLY A 58 12.17 -9.71 7.36
CA GLY A 58 13.16 -8.66 7.53
C GLY A 58 12.66 -7.29 8.03
N CYS A 59 11.36 -7.06 8.22
CA CYS A 59 10.85 -5.77 8.74
C CYS A 59 11.37 -5.42 10.14
N SER A 60 11.75 -6.40 10.95
CA SER A 60 12.40 -6.16 12.25
C SER A 60 13.78 -5.51 12.13
N SER A 61 14.42 -5.62 10.96
CA SER A 61 15.73 -5.02 10.69
C SER A 61 15.64 -3.62 10.07
N LEU A 62 14.43 -3.20 9.65
CA LEU A 62 14.19 -1.93 8.98
C LEU A 62 13.52 -0.95 9.94
N ASP A 63 14.17 0.19 10.16
CA ASP A 63 13.69 1.24 11.07
C ASP A 63 13.05 2.39 10.27
N CYS A 64 11.82 2.17 9.80
CA CYS A 64 11.08 3.19 9.05
C CYS A 64 10.68 4.36 9.96
N LYS A 65 11.16 5.57 9.65
CA LYS A 65 10.84 6.79 10.39
C LYS A 65 9.55 7.43 9.92
N ASN A 66 9.10 8.44 10.66
CA ASN A 66 7.96 9.30 10.29
C ASN A 66 6.68 8.54 9.93
N SER A 67 6.42 7.43 10.62
CA SER A 67 5.27 6.54 10.38
C SER A 67 5.28 5.85 9.01
N GLY A 68 6.44 5.73 8.36
CA GLY A 68 6.62 4.88 7.20
C GLY A 68 6.29 3.42 7.51
N HIS A 69 5.66 2.71 6.56
CA HIS A 69 5.27 1.32 6.76
C HIS A 69 6.30 0.37 6.16
N CYS A 70 6.74 -0.64 6.90
CA CYS A 70 7.55 -1.67 6.29
C CYS A 70 6.72 -2.49 5.29
N SER A 71 7.18 -2.54 4.04
CA SER A 71 6.54 -3.23 2.93
C SER A 71 7.45 -4.32 2.39
N VAL A 72 6.85 -5.44 2.02
CA VAL A 72 7.55 -6.64 1.53
C VAL A 72 7.16 -6.87 0.07
N GLY A 73 8.17 -6.89 -0.79
CA GLY A 73 8.05 -7.21 -2.21
C GLY A 73 7.90 -8.71 -2.41
N TRP A 74 6.66 -9.21 -2.35
CA TRP A 74 6.36 -10.65 -2.50
C TRP A 74 6.66 -11.24 -3.89
N LEU A 75 6.87 -10.39 -4.90
CA LEU A 75 7.26 -10.79 -6.24
C LEU A 75 8.78 -10.59 -6.38
N GLY A 76 9.54 -11.67 -6.56
CA GLY A 76 11.01 -11.62 -6.67
C GLY A 76 11.71 -12.14 -5.41
N ASN A 77 12.73 -11.42 -4.94
CA ASN A 77 13.62 -11.87 -3.86
C ASN A 77 13.07 -11.64 -2.45
N GLY A 78 11.84 -11.13 -2.30
CA GLY A 78 11.29 -10.79 -0.99
C GLY A 78 11.88 -9.52 -0.39
N ASP A 79 12.29 -8.57 -1.23
CA ASP A 79 12.94 -7.33 -0.78
C ASP A 79 12.05 -6.54 0.16
N VAL A 80 12.67 -5.95 1.18
CA VAL A 80 11.99 -5.27 2.27
C VAL A 80 12.35 -3.79 2.21
N THR A 81 11.33 -2.93 2.19
CA THR A 81 11.52 -1.49 2.00
C THR A 81 10.55 -0.70 2.87
N CYS A 82 10.85 0.57 3.14
CA CYS A 82 9.87 1.45 3.75
C CYS A 82 8.97 2.07 2.67
N ASP A 83 7.66 1.84 2.80
CA ASP A 83 6.64 2.56 2.05
C ASP A 83 6.37 3.91 2.74
N CYS A 84 6.92 4.97 2.14
CA CYS A 84 6.74 6.35 2.58
C CYS A 84 5.57 7.06 1.90
N SER A 85 4.80 6.40 1.02
CA SER A 85 3.77 7.02 0.16
C SER A 85 2.63 7.70 0.93
N ARG A 86 2.45 7.36 2.20
CA ARG A 86 1.46 7.96 3.11
C ARG A 86 2.08 8.93 4.11
N THR A 87 3.29 9.40 3.83
CA THR A 87 4.03 10.37 4.65
C THR A 87 4.46 11.54 3.76
N SER A 88 4.88 12.65 4.36
CA SER A 88 5.54 13.76 3.65
C SER A 88 7.04 13.53 3.44
N TYR A 89 7.52 12.30 3.67
CA TYR A 89 8.93 11.94 3.61
C TYR A 89 9.19 10.90 2.50
N ALA A 90 10.45 10.74 2.15
CA ALA A 90 10.96 9.75 1.20
C ALA A 90 12.33 9.24 1.62
N GLY A 91 13.00 8.54 0.70
CA GLY A 91 14.22 7.80 0.97
C GLY A 91 13.93 6.38 1.45
N SER A 92 14.98 5.61 1.71
CA SER A 92 14.88 4.20 2.11
C SER A 92 14.28 3.98 3.50
N ASP A 93 14.34 4.99 4.35
CA ASP A 93 13.92 4.96 5.77
C ASP A 93 12.89 6.07 6.11
N CYS A 94 12.35 6.75 5.09
CA CYS A 94 11.40 7.85 5.24
C CYS A 94 11.93 9.03 6.08
N THR A 95 13.21 9.39 5.94
CA THR A 95 13.82 10.55 6.64
C THR A 95 14.02 11.78 5.75
N VAL A 96 14.00 11.62 4.43
CA VAL A 96 14.20 12.72 3.49
C VAL A 96 12.90 13.49 3.37
N ASP A 97 12.87 14.74 3.82
CA ASP A 97 11.72 15.62 3.65
C ASP A 97 11.50 15.94 2.16
N ASN A 98 10.32 15.60 1.64
CA ASN A 98 9.89 15.94 0.30
C ASN A 98 8.80 17.01 0.40
N GLY A 99 9.24 18.25 0.64
CA GLY A 99 8.38 19.41 0.79
C GLY A 99 8.53 20.43 -0.34
N LEU A 100 7.58 21.37 -0.39
CA LEU A 100 7.65 22.56 -1.22
C LEU A 100 7.82 23.78 -0.31
N ILE A 101 8.84 24.60 -0.59
CA ILE A 101 9.01 25.89 0.09
C ILE A 101 8.24 26.95 -0.71
N LEU A 102 7.21 27.51 -0.08
CA LEU A 102 6.44 28.64 -0.62
C LEU A 102 6.89 29.93 0.07
N ALA A 103 7.38 30.88 -0.71
CA ALA A 103 7.75 32.21 -0.24
C ALA A 103 6.70 33.24 -0.64
N ALA A 104 6.45 34.22 0.24
CA ALA A 104 5.57 35.36 0.00
C ALA A 104 4.17 34.97 -0.50
N ASN A 105 3.83 35.32 -1.73
CA ASN A 105 2.53 35.07 -2.37
C ASN A 105 2.57 33.92 -3.38
N SER A 106 3.58 33.05 -3.31
CA SER A 106 3.65 31.86 -4.16
C SER A 106 2.62 30.81 -3.73
N TYR A 107 2.01 30.18 -4.71
CA TYR A 107 1.07 29.09 -4.54
C TYR A 107 1.26 28.05 -5.64
N PHE A 108 0.81 26.83 -5.39
CA PHE A 108 0.74 25.77 -6.38
C PHE A 108 -0.70 25.32 -6.57
N THR A 109 -1.10 25.01 -7.81
CA THR A 109 -2.45 24.58 -8.14
C THR A 109 -2.40 23.18 -8.75
N PHE A 110 -3.24 22.29 -8.22
CA PHE A 110 -3.41 20.93 -8.74
C PHE A 110 -4.83 20.72 -9.28
N ASP A 111 -4.94 20.55 -10.59
CA ASP A 111 -6.20 20.24 -11.25
C ASP A 111 -6.47 18.73 -11.19
N MET A 112 -7.27 18.33 -10.19
CA MET A 112 -7.66 16.93 -9.99
C MET A 112 -8.47 16.36 -11.15
N ASP A 113 -9.33 17.17 -11.78
CA ASP A 113 -10.19 16.70 -12.86
C ASP A 113 -9.38 16.34 -14.09
N ARG A 114 -8.48 17.24 -14.47
CA ARG A 114 -7.53 16.98 -15.57
C ARG A 114 -6.62 15.80 -15.26
N PHE A 115 -6.17 15.64 -14.02
CA PHE A 115 -5.34 14.49 -13.64
C PHE A 115 -6.11 13.17 -13.75
N LEU A 116 -7.30 13.09 -13.17
CA LEU A 116 -8.12 11.88 -13.16
C LEU A 116 -8.65 11.52 -14.55
N SER A 117 -8.88 12.49 -15.44
CA SER A 117 -9.30 12.25 -16.84
C SER A 117 -8.32 11.39 -17.64
N ARG A 118 -7.06 11.29 -17.21
CA ARG A 118 -6.03 10.47 -17.86
C ARG A 118 -6.17 8.98 -17.57
N TYR A 119 -6.99 8.62 -16.60
CA TYR A 119 -7.19 7.23 -16.16
C TYR A 119 -8.59 6.76 -16.55
N ILE A 120 -8.70 5.55 -17.09
CA ILE A 120 -9.99 4.90 -17.34
C ILE A 120 -10.50 4.34 -16.01
N LEU A 121 -11.04 5.22 -15.18
CA LEU A 121 -11.66 4.84 -13.91
C LEU A 121 -13.15 4.60 -14.14
N SER A 122 -13.65 3.43 -13.73
CA SER A 122 -15.09 3.20 -13.65
C SER A 122 -15.73 4.29 -12.78
N PRO A 123 -16.88 4.87 -13.18
CA PRO A 123 -17.51 5.96 -12.44
C PRO A 123 -18.04 5.44 -11.09
N MET A 124 -17.18 5.49 -10.07
CA MET A 124 -17.56 5.31 -8.67
C MET A 124 -17.40 6.66 -7.98
N LYS A 125 -18.43 7.06 -7.21
CA LYS A 125 -18.28 8.12 -6.20
C LYS A 125 -17.31 7.62 -5.13
N ARG A 126 -16.03 7.91 -5.29
CA ARG A 126 -15.01 7.63 -4.27
C ARG A 126 -14.76 8.90 -3.45
N THR A 127 -14.71 8.73 -2.14
CA THR A 127 -14.21 9.77 -1.24
C THR A 127 -12.76 10.05 -1.60
N GLN A 128 -12.44 11.33 -1.82
CA GLN A 128 -11.06 11.79 -2.02
C GLN A 128 -10.57 12.40 -0.71
N THR A 129 -9.42 11.93 -0.23
CA THR A 129 -8.78 12.46 0.98
C THR A 129 -7.52 13.21 0.58
N LEU A 130 -7.44 14.47 0.95
CA LEU A 130 -6.25 15.31 0.78
C LEU A 130 -5.58 15.47 2.15
N GLN A 131 -4.29 15.15 2.24
CA GLN A 131 -3.50 15.29 3.46
C GLN A 131 -2.20 16.02 3.12
N PHE A 132 -1.85 17.01 3.93
CA PHE A 132 -0.60 17.76 3.80
C PHE A 132 -0.12 18.19 5.19
N ALA A 133 1.19 18.30 5.34
CA ALA A 133 1.83 18.92 6.50
C ALA A 133 2.39 20.28 6.08
N PHE A 134 2.40 21.25 7.00
CA PHE A 134 2.97 22.57 6.75
C PHE A 134 3.70 23.06 8.00
N ALA A 135 4.72 23.88 7.80
CA ALA A 135 5.45 24.55 8.87
C ALA A 135 5.81 25.96 8.41
N PRO A 136 5.33 27.02 9.09
CA PRO A 136 5.73 28.38 8.77
C PRO A 136 7.17 28.63 9.23
N SER A 137 7.94 29.39 8.46
CA SER A 137 9.32 29.77 8.82
C SER A 137 9.38 30.78 9.97
N SER A 138 8.32 31.57 10.16
CA SER A 138 8.15 32.47 11.29
C SER A 138 6.67 32.62 11.65
N PRO A 139 6.33 32.94 12.91
CA PRO A 139 4.95 33.24 13.29
C PRO A 139 4.40 34.41 12.48
N SER A 140 3.24 34.23 11.86
CA SER A 140 2.51 35.30 11.19
C SER A 140 1.55 35.97 12.17
N THR A 141 1.48 37.31 12.12
CA THR A 141 0.46 38.11 12.81
C THR A 141 -0.83 38.26 12.00
N HIS A 142 -0.83 37.80 10.74
CA HIS A 142 -1.96 37.84 9.82
C HIS A 142 -2.49 36.44 9.54
N HIS A 143 -3.80 36.32 9.34
CA HIS A 143 -4.42 35.06 8.87
C HIS A 143 -3.82 34.68 7.52
N GLN A 144 -3.37 33.43 7.42
CA GLN A 144 -2.84 32.84 6.20
C GLN A 144 -3.79 31.75 5.73
N ILE A 145 -3.84 31.53 4.42
CA ILE A 145 -4.58 30.44 3.82
C ILE A 145 -3.57 29.37 3.44
N LEU A 146 -3.77 28.15 3.96
CA LEU A 146 -2.89 27.01 3.71
C LEU A 146 -3.32 26.24 2.46
N ALA A 147 -4.63 26.06 2.29
CA ALA A 147 -5.18 25.35 1.14
C ALA A 147 -6.61 25.83 0.83
N THR A 148 -6.92 25.89 -0.46
CA THR A 148 -8.28 26.10 -0.96
C THR A 148 -8.64 25.00 -1.94
N VAL A 149 -9.76 24.32 -1.68
CA VAL A 149 -10.35 23.36 -2.60
C VAL A 149 -11.49 24.05 -3.34
N GLN A 150 -11.37 24.19 -4.65
CA GLN A 150 -12.41 24.74 -5.51
C GLN A 150 -13.12 23.60 -6.25
N PHE A 151 -14.44 23.57 -6.16
CA PHE A 151 -15.31 22.59 -6.81
C PHE A 151 -15.82 23.14 -8.14
N LYS A 152 -16.22 22.24 -9.06
CA LYS A 152 -16.76 22.60 -10.38
C LYS A 152 -18.07 23.38 -10.33
N ASP A 153 -18.79 23.30 -9.22
CA ASP A 153 -20.05 24.02 -9.00
C ASP A 153 -19.84 25.34 -8.25
N GLU A 154 -18.65 25.93 -8.40
CA GLU A 154 -18.23 27.22 -7.82
C GLU A 154 -18.21 27.27 -6.29
N ARG A 155 -18.39 26.13 -5.61
CA ARG A 155 -18.17 26.03 -4.16
C ARG A 155 -16.68 26.01 -3.86
N SER A 156 -16.30 26.54 -2.70
CA SER A 156 -14.93 26.42 -2.19
C SER A 156 -14.89 26.09 -0.70
N VAL A 157 -13.84 25.37 -0.30
CA VAL A 157 -13.51 25.12 1.12
C VAL A 157 -12.09 25.60 1.34
N THR A 158 -11.90 26.47 2.33
CA THR A 158 -10.61 27.09 2.64
C THR A 158 -10.15 26.62 4.02
N TYR A 159 -8.87 26.25 4.11
CA TYR A 159 -8.18 25.86 5.33
C TYR A 159 -7.14 26.93 5.65
N CYS A 160 -7.22 27.49 6.86
CA CYS A 160 -6.32 28.51 7.39
C CYS A 160 -5.40 27.91 8.45
#